data_AF-A0A836VFC6-F1
#
_entry.id   AF-A0A836VFC6-F1
#
_cell.length_a   1.000
_cell.length_b   1.000
_cell.length_c   1.000
_cell.angle_alpha   90.00
_cell.angle_beta   90.00
_cell.angle_gamma   90.00
#
_symmetry.space_group_name_H-M   'P 1'
#
loop_
_entity.id
_entity.type
_entity.pdbx_description
1 polymer ?
#
loop_
_entity_poly.entity_id
_entity_poly.type
_entity_poly.pdbx_seq_one_letter_code
_entity_poly.pdbx_strand_id
1 'polypeptide(L)'
;KRERGILFRDGPRIKWEEGGKKWFTTGDEKTQGKYEGEILDGVPHGQGTYYWFNVNRYEGGWEYGLFDGQGTYYSYPSGVKVVGEFRRDKEWNTLRYDKDGNIIEKIVRGKLKKD
;
A
#
# COMPACT_ATOMS: atom_id res chain seq x y z
N LYS A 1 9.50 -13.22 15.46
CA LYS A 1 9.44 -12.08 16.43
C LYS A 1 8.93 -10.89 15.63
N ARG A 2 7.94 -10.12 16.11
CA ARG A 2 7.50 -8.90 15.42
C ARG A 2 8.53 -7.81 15.71
N GLU A 3 9.06 -7.22 14.65
CA GLU A 3 10.07 -6.16 14.73
C GLU A 3 9.55 -4.93 14.00
N ARG A 4 10.07 -3.74 14.32
CA ARG A 4 9.81 -2.54 13.53
C ARG A 4 11.08 -2.18 12.77
N GLY A 5 10.93 -1.83 11.50
CA GLY A 5 12.08 -1.52 10.67
C GLY A 5 11.72 -0.97 9.31
N ILE A 6 12.73 -0.91 8.45
CA ILE A 6 12.64 -0.40 7.09
C ILE A 6 12.86 -1.56 6.14
N LEU A 7 12.00 -1.66 5.12
CA LEU A 7 12.20 -2.56 3.99
C LEU A 7 12.11 -1.78 2.68
N PHE A 8 12.81 -2.25 1.67
CA PHE A 8 12.83 -1.70 0.34
C PHE A 8 12.23 -2.69 -0.64
N ARG A 9 11.63 -2.17 -1.71
CA ARG A 9 11.10 -2.97 -2.81
C ARG A 9 11.43 -2.32 -4.13
N ASP A 10 11.90 -3.11 -5.07
CA ASP A 10 12.09 -2.63 -6.42
C ASP A 10 10.80 -2.08 -7.02
N GLY A 11 10.97 -1.04 -7.84
CA GLY A 11 9.88 -0.38 -8.55
C GLY A 11 9.01 -1.33 -9.38
N PRO A 12 7.84 -0.89 -9.86
CA PRO A 12 6.98 -1.67 -10.77
C PRO A 12 7.62 -1.98 -12.14
N ARG A 13 8.92 -1.65 -12.33
CA ARG A 13 9.69 -1.93 -13.55
C ARG A 13 10.35 -3.30 -13.58
N ILE A 14 10.42 -4.02 -12.45
CA ILE A 14 10.83 -5.43 -12.52
C ILE A 14 9.62 -6.23 -13.00
N LYS A 15 9.76 -6.83 -14.19
CA LYS A 15 8.78 -7.79 -14.72
C LYS A 15 8.50 -8.82 -13.64
N TRP A 16 7.22 -9.04 -13.36
CA TRP A 16 6.72 -10.01 -12.39
C TRP A 16 7.51 -11.31 -12.47
N GLU A 17 8.41 -11.53 -11.50
CA GLU A 17 8.98 -12.84 -11.30
C GLU A 17 7.94 -13.71 -10.61
N GLU A 18 7.86 -14.98 -11.03
CA GLU A 18 7.07 -16.01 -10.37
C GLU A 18 7.57 -16.12 -8.91
N GLY A 19 6.82 -15.57 -7.95
CA GLY A 19 7.25 -15.60 -6.53
C GLY A 19 6.66 -14.53 -5.60
N GLY A 20 6.00 -13.49 -6.13
CA GLY A 20 5.37 -12.44 -5.31
C GLY A 20 6.29 -11.26 -5.01
N LYS A 21 5.84 -10.34 -4.14
CA LYS A 21 6.59 -9.13 -3.80
C LYS A 21 7.81 -9.48 -2.93
N LYS A 22 9.02 -9.23 -3.43
CA LYS A 22 10.26 -9.38 -2.67
C LYS A 22 10.57 -8.10 -1.88
N TRP A 23 11.06 -8.27 -0.65
CA TRP A 23 11.44 -7.18 0.24
C TRP A 23 12.90 -7.30 0.62
N PHE A 24 13.57 -6.15 0.76
CA PHE A 24 15.01 -6.06 1.06
C PHE A 24 15.23 -5.18 2.29
N THR A 25 16.22 -5.52 3.13
CA THR A 25 16.56 -4.71 4.31
C THR A 25 17.45 -3.51 3.98
N THR A 26 18.03 -3.48 2.79
CA THR A 26 18.88 -2.41 2.28
C THR A 26 18.37 -1.94 0.93
N GLY A 27 18.44 -0.64 0.66
CA GLY A 27 17.99 -0.07 -0.59
C GLY A 27 18.18 1.45 -0.64
N ASP A 28 17.70 2.04 -1.74
CA ASP A 28 17.75 3.48 -1.99
C ASP A 28 16.33 4.02 -2.22
N GLU A 29 15.84 4.84 -1.29
CA GLU A 29 14.50 5.43 -1.34
C GLU A 29 14.26 6.35 -2.56
N LYS A 30 15.34 6.78 -3.25
CA LYS A 30 15.23 7.56 -4.50
C LYS A 30 14.87 6.68 -5.69
N THR A 31 15.20 5.40 -5.65
CA THR A 31 15.09 4.48 -6.78
C THR A 31 14.25 3.24 -6.47
N GLN A 32 13.84 3.05 -5.22
CA GLN A 32 13.02 1.95 -4.73
C GLN A 32 11.85 2.45 -3.88
N GLY A 33 10.83 1.60 -3.71
CA GLY A 33 9.79 1.84 -2.73
C GLY A 33 10.30 1.53 -1.32
N LYS A 34 9.86 2.31 -0.34
CA LYS A 34 10.28 2.18 1.07
C LYS A 34 9.06 1.83 1.92
N TYR A 35 9.19 0.81 2.74
CA TYR A 35 8.27 0.45 3.80
C TYR A 35 8.87 0.81 5.15
N GLU A 36 8.07 1.39 6.03
CA GLU A 36 8.41 1.66 7.43
C GLU A 36 7.27 1.13 8.30
N GLY A 37 7.55 0.15 9.15
CA GLY A 37 6.50 -0.43 9.98
C GLY A 37 6.88 -1.76 10.62
N GLU A 38 5.85 -2.49 11.01
CA GLU A 38 5.97 -3.82 11.60
C GLU A 38 6.39 -4.88 10.54
N ILE A 39 7.28 -5.78 10.95
CA ILE A 39 7.90 -6.79 10.10
C ILE A 39 7.73 -8.15 10.78
N LEU A 40 7.31 -9.14 10.00
CA LEU A 40 7.26 -10.54 10.38
C LEU A 40 7.93 -11.36 9.29
N ASP A 41 8.91 -12.18 9.67
CA ASP A 41 9.63 -13.10 8.78
C ASP A 41 10.19 -12.42 7.51
N GLY A 42 10.73 -11.20 7.69
CA GLY A 42 11.36 -10.43 6.62
C GLY A 42 10.40 -9.70 5.68
N VAL A 43 9.09 -9.71 5.94
CA VAL A 43 8.08 -9.01 5.13
C VAL A 43 7.21 -8.07 5.97
N PRO A 44 6.61 -7.02 5.37
CA PRO A 44 5.63 -6.17 6.04
C PRO A 44 4.47 -6.95 6.64
N HIS A 45 4.11 -6.63 7.87
CA HIS A 45 3.00 -7.24 8.59
C HIS A 45 2.51 -6.28 9.67
N GLY A 46 1.23 -6.29 10.08
CA GLY A 46 0.74 -5.35 11.09
C GLY A 46 0.55 -3.95 10.53
N GLN A 47 0.94 -2.89 11.24
CA GLN A 47 0.78 -1.52 10.76
C GLN A 47 2.08 -0.97 10.16
N GLY A 48 1.95 -0.24 9.04
CA GLY A 48 3.08 0.48 8.46
C GLY A 48 2.72 1.34 7.27
N THR A 49 3.72 2.10 6.83
CA THR A 49 3.62 3.03 5.72
C THR A 49 4.51 2.58 4.57
N TYR A 50 3.98 2.58 3.36
CA TYR A 50 4.76 2.32 2.14
C TYR A 50 4.74 3.52 1.22
N TYR A 51 5.93 3.93 0.78
CA TYR A 51 6.18 5.04 -0.12
C TYR A 51 6.60 4.48 -1.48
N TRP A 52 5.90 4.84 -2.55
CA TRP A 52 6.32 4.55 -3.91
C TRP A 52 7.22 5.68 -4.39
N PHE A 53 8.54 5.48 -4.33
CA PHE A 53 9.55 6.46 -4.76
C PHE A 53 9.32 7.87 -4.21
N ASN A 54 8.79 7.97 -2.98
CA ASN A 54 8.38 9.22 -2.33
C ASN A 54 7.28 10.03 -3.05
N VAL A 55 6.56 9.44 -4.03
CA VAL A 55 5.51 10.13 -4.79
C VAL A 55 4.11 9.74 -4.36
N ASN A 56 3.84 8.47 -4.10
CA ASN A 56 2.56 8.01 -3.56
C ASN A 56 2.82 7.33 -2.22
N ARG A 57 1.81 7.23 -1.36
CA ARG A 57 1.95 6.48 -0.11
C ARG A 57 0.71 5.73 0.32
N TYR A 58 0.90 4.64 1.04
CA TYR A 58 -0.13 3.85 1.69
C TYR A 58 0.20 3.77 3.18
N GLU A 59 -0.77 4.09 4.03
CA GLU A 59 -0.69 3.98 5.47
C GLU A 59 -1.78 3.02 5.93
N GLY A 60 -1.43 1.92 6.59
CA GLY A 60 -2.45 0.99 7.07
C GLY A 60 -1.94 -0.38 7.42
N GLY A 61 -2.86 -1.34 7.34
CA GLY A 61 -2.63 -2.73 7.68
C GLY A 61 -1.91 -3.52 6.58
N TRP A 62 -1.12 -4.48 7.04
CA TRP A 62 -0.31 -5.36 6.24
C TRP A 62 -0.43 -6.80 6.71
N GLU A 63 -0.50 -7.71 5.75
CA GLU A 63 -0.42 -9.13 6.02
C GLU A 63 0.40 -9.81 4.92
N TYR A 64 1.47 -10.49 5.32
CA TYR A 64 2.42 -11.20 4.44
C TYR A 64 2.89 -10.36 3.23
N GLY A 65 3.23 -9.08 3.47
CA GLY A 65 3.73 -8.16 2.45
C GLY A 65 2.68 -7.56 1.51
N LEU A 66 1.40 -7.76 1.79
CA LEU A 66 0.27 -7.19 1.05
C LEU A 66 -0.50 -6.19 1.92
N PHE A 67 -1.13 -5.21 1.30
CA PHE A 67 -2.09 -4.36 2.02
C PHE A 67 -3.28 -5.21 2.45
N ASP A 68 -3.56 -5.23 3.74
CA ASP A 68 -4.67 -5.99 4.32
C ASP A 68 -5.22 -5.32 5.58
N GLY A 69 -6.54 -5.21 5.68
CA GLY A 69 -7.22 -4.47 6.73
C GLY A 69 -7.42 -2.99 6.39
N GLN A 70 -7.56 -2.15 7.41
CA GLN A 70 -7.84 -0.73 7.22
C GLN A 70 -6.60 0.03 6.75
N GLY A 71 -6.78 0.96 5.80
CA GLY A 71 -5.71 1.85 5.37
C GLY A 71 -6.19 3.05 4.56
N THR A 72 -5.22 3.91 4.23
CA THR A 72 -5.39 5.06 3.36
C THR A 72 -4.28 5.08 2.31
N TYR A 73 -4.68 5.15 1.05
CA TYR A 73 -3.77 5.42 -0.07
C TYR A 73 -3.88 6.88 -0.51
N TYR A 74 -2.73 7.50 -0.76
CA TYR A 74 -2.61 8.87 -1.25
C TYR A 74 -1.83 8.87 -2.57
N SER A 75 -2.43 9.45 -3.60
CA SER A 75 -1.74 9.79 -4.84
C SER A 75 -1.49 11.28 -4.90
N TYR A 76 -0.27 11.71 -4.65
CA TYR A 76 0.06 13.14 -4.68
C TYR A 76 -0.06 13.76 -6.08
N PRO A 77 0.32 13.10 -7.19
CA PRO A 77 0.17 13.68 -8.52
C PRO A 77 -1.28 13.98 -8.91
N SER A 78 -2.24 13.18 -8.45
CA SER A 78 -3.66 13.34 -8.78
C SER A 78 -4.47 14.02 -7.67
N GLY A 79 -3.92 14.11 -6.46
CA GLY A 79 -4.64 14.51 -5.24
C GLY A 79 -5.67 13.48 -4.76
N VAL A 80 -5.75 12.31 -5.39
CA VAL A 80 -6.71 11.26 -5.01
C VAL A 80 -6.33 10.62 -3.68
N LYS A 81 -7.34 10.44 -2.82
CA LYS A 81 -7.23 9.71 -1.56
C LYS A 81 -8.22 8.55 -1.54
N VAL A 82 -7.77 7.35 -1.19
CA VAL A 82 -8.64 6.17 -1.02
C VAL A 82 -8.57 5.74 0.43
N VAL A 83 -9.73 5.64 1.10
CA VAL A 83 -9.81 5.27 2.52
C VAL A 83 -10.70 4.04 2.66
N GLY A 84 -10.25 3.05 3.44
CA GLY A 84 -11.11 1.94 3.86
C GLY A 84 -10.37 0.60 3.97
N GLU A 85 -11.12 -0.48 3.76
CA GLU A 85 -10.60 -1.85 3.87
C GLU A 85 -9.97 -2.33 2.57
N PHE A 86 -8.77 -2.88 2.69
CA PHE A 86 -8.03 -3.57 1.65
C PHE A 86 -7.93 -5.06 1.99
N ARG A 87 -7.90 -5.91 0.97
CA ARG A 87 -7.65 -7.35 1.10
C ARG A 87 -6.69 -7.80 0.03
N ARG A 88 -5.52 -8.29 0.43
CA ARG A 88 -4.47 -8.76 -0.50
C ARG A 88 -4.24 -7.77 -1.67
N ASP A 89 -3.94 -6.51 -1.32
CA ASP A 89 -3.73 -5.37 -2.23
C ASP A 89 -4.95 -4.84 -3.00
N LYS A 90 -6.14 -5.42 -2.80
CA LYS A 90 -7.36 -4.99 -3.49
C LYS A 90 -8.25 -4.17 -2.58
N GLU A 91 -8.84 -3.12 -3.12
CA GLU A 91 -9.92 -2.38 -2.44
C GLU A 91 -11.10 -3.32 -2.16
N TRP A 92 -11.64 -3.30 -0.94
CA TRP A 92 -12.75 -4.16 -0.53
C TRP A 92 -13.97 -3.35 -0.08
N ASN A 93 -13.80 -2.47 0.90
CA ASN A 93 -14.82 -1.55 1.38
C ASN A 93 -14.20 -0.15 1.49
N THR A 94 -14.13 0.58 0.38
CA THR A 94 -13.39 1.85 0.28
C THR A 94 -14.25 2.99 -0.26
N LEU A 95 -13.84 4.21 0.08
CA LEU A 95 -14.27 5.46 -0.55
C LEU A 95 -13.07 6.14 -1.20
N ARG A 96 -13.24 6.56 -2.45
CA ARG A 96 -12.27 7.39 -3.18
C ARG A 96 -12.72 8.84 -3.14
N TYR A 97 -11.81 9.70 -2.75
CA TYR A 97 -11.97 11.15 -2.71
C TYR A 97 -11.12 11.80 -3.79
N ASP A 98 -11.66 12.82 -4.44
CA ASP A 98 -10.87 13.74 -5.25
C ASP A 98 -10.02 14.69 -4.37
N LYS A 99 -9.27 15.59 -5.02
CA LYS A 99 -8.42 16.59 -4.35
C LYS A 99 -9.21 17.61 -3.50
N ASP A 100 -10.50 17.78 -3.78
CA ASP A 100 -11.38 18.74 -3.11
C ASP A 100 -12.17 18.08 -1.96
N GLY A 101 -12.00 16.76 -1.78
CA GLY A 101 -12.64 15.98 -0.71
C GLY A 101 -14.01 15.42 -1.07
N ASN A 102 -14.43 15.50 -2.33
CA ASN A 102 -15.68 14.89 -2.78
C ASN A 102 -15.50 13.40 -3.02
N ILE A 103 -16.51 12.60 -2.66
CA ILE A 103 -16.52 11.18 -2.97
C ILE A 103 -16.78 11.00 -4.47
N ILE A 104 -15.86 10.33 -5.15
CA ILE A 104 -15.95 10.05 -6.60
C ILE A 104 -16.12 8.56 -6.91
N GLU A 105 -15.84 7.68 -5.95
CA GLU A 105 -15.98 6.24 -6.12
C GLU A 105 -16.26 5.54 -4.79
N LYS A 106 -17.06 4.47 -4.82
CA LYS A 106 -17.29 3.60 -3.67
C LYS A 106 -17.13 2.13 -4.07
N ILE A 107 -16.27 1.41 -3.38
CA ILE A 107 -16.12 -0.04 -3.51
C ILE A 107 -16.83 -0.71 -2.33
N VAL A 108 -17.65 -1.72 -2.60
CA VAL A 108 -18.32 -2.55 -1.59
C VAL A 108 -18.11 -4.02 -1.93
N ARG A 109 -17.53 -4.79 -1.00
CA ARG A 109 -17.16 -6.20 -1.21
C ARG A 109 -16.36 -6.41 -2.50
N GLY A 110 -15.40 -5.51 -2.76
CA GLY A 110 -14.50 -5.57 -3.90
C GLY A 110 -15.13 -5.22 -5.25
N LYS A 111 -16.35 -4.66 -5.26
CA LYS A 111 -17.04 -4.23 -6.49
C LYS A 111 -17.38 -2.76 -6.43
N LEU A 112 -17.23 -2.08 -7.58
CA LEU A 112 -17.70 -0.72 -7.75
C LEU A 112 -19.22 -0.67 -7.51
N LYS A 113 -19.63 0.11 -6.51
CA LYS A 113 -21.03 0.45 -6.29
C LYS A 113 -21.38 1.58 -7.26
N LYS A 114 -22.15 1.25 -8.29
CA LYS A 114 -22.86 2.25 -9.09
C LYS A 114 -24.12 2.62 -8.33
N ASP A 115 -24.35 3.91 -8.16
CA ASP A 115 -25.62 4.42 -7.61
C ASP A 115 -26.76 4.24 -8.62
#